data_AF-A0A2W5WDY0-F1
#
_entry.id   AF-A0A2W5WDY0-F1
#
_cell.length_a   1.000
_cell.length_b   1.000
_cell.length_c   1.000
_cell.angle_alpha   90.00
_cell.angle_beta   90.00
_cell.angle_gamma   90.00
#
_symmetry.space_group_name_H-M   'P 1'
#
loop_
_entity.id
_entity.type
_entity.pdbx_description
1 polymer ?
#
loop_
_entity_poly.entity_id
_entity_poly.type
_entity_poly.pdbx_seq_one_letter_code
_entity_poly.pdbx_strand_id
1 'polypeptide(L)' 'MRYLHTMVRVRDLEVSLRFYCQGLGLQEMYRTENERGRFTLVFLAAPEDVELAKERKAPLVE' A
#
# COMPACT_ATOMS: atom_id res chain seq x y z
N MET A 1 -16.27 1.77 15.04
CA MET A 1 -15.68 2.27 13.78
C MET A 1 -14.21 1.86 13.74
N ARG A 2 -13.71 1.36 12.61
CA ARG A 2 -12.30 1.00 12.43
C ARG A 2 -11.80 1.63 11.13
N TYR A 3 -10.62 2.24 11.16
CA TYR A 3 -9.95 2.73 9.96
C TYR A 3 -9.37 1.55 9.19
N LEU A 4 -9.65 1.50 7.88
CA LEU A 4 -9.21 0.41 7.02
C LEU A 4 -7.88 0.74 6.35
N HIS A 5 -7.84 1.85 5.63
CA HIS A 5 -6.65 2.34 4.97
C HIS A 5 -6.67 3.86 4.85
N THR A 6 -5.49 4.43 4.59
CA THR A 6 -5.33 5.82 4.17
C THR A 6 -4.77 5.82 2.76
N MET A 7 -5.43 6.54 1.84
CA MET A 7 -5.01 6.61 0.44
C MET A 7 -4.25 7.90 0.15
N VAL A 8 -3.10 7.77 -0.52
CA VAL A 8 -2.22 8.87 -0.92
C VAL A 8 -1.92 8.76 -2.42
N ARG A 9 -2.41 9.73 -3.21
CA ARG A 9 -2.05 9.79 -4.63
C ARG A 9 -0.62 10.25 -4.82
N VAL A 10 0.12 9.51 -5.63
CA VAL A 10 1.51 9.82 -5.96
C VAL A 10 1.67 10.05 -7.45
N ARG A 11 2.65 10.89 -7.82
CA ARG A 11 2.98 11.18 -9.22
C ARG A 11 3.82 10.07 -9.86
N ASP A 12 4.76 9.51 -9.09
CA ASP A 12 5.71 8.49 -9.54
C ASP A 12 5.68 7.34 -8.54
N LEU A 13 5.23 6.18 -9.00
CA LEU A 13 5.05 5.01 -8.15
C LEU A 13 6.39 4.41 -7.69
N GLU A 14 7.40 4.40 -8.56
CA GLU A 14 8.69 3.79 -8.25
C GLU A 14 9.44 4.59 -7.18
N VAL A 15 9.47 5.92 -7.34
CA VAL A 15 10.05 6.83 -6.34
C VAL A 15 9.34 6.66 -4.99
N SER A 16 8.01 6.56 -5.01
CA SER A 16 7.20 6.43 -3.80
C SER A 16 7.43 5.09 -3.10
N LEU A 17 7.55 3.98 -3.84
CA LEU A 17 7.83 2.67 -3.25
C LEU A 17 9.22 2.59 -2.63
N ARG A 18 10.23 3.27 -3.21
CA ARG A 18 11.53 3.39 -2.53
C ARG A 18 11.39 4.11 -1.19
N PHE A 19 10.66 5.23 -1.17
CA PHE A 19 10.42 5.95 0.09
C PHE A 19 9.69 5.10 1.13
N TYR A 20 8.55 4.51 0.78
CA TYR A 20 7.74 3.75 1.73
C TYR A 20 8.39 2.42 2.14
N CYS A 21 8.92 1.65 1.18
CA CYS A 21 9.44 0.32 1.49
C CYS A 21 10.89 0.35 1.98
N GLN A 22 11.77 1.14 1.35
CA GLN A 22 13.19 1.20 1.73
C GLN A 22 13.44 2.25 2.82
N GLY A 23 12.73 3.38 2.77
CA GLY A 23 12.88 4.46 3.76
C GLY A 23 12.11 4.19 5.06
N LEU A 24 10.85 3.77 4.96
CA LEU A 24 9.99 3.54 6.14
C LEU A 24 9.81 2.06 6.52
N GLY A 25 10.32 1.13 5.71
CA GLY A 25 10.23 -0.31 5.99
C GLY A 25 8.85 -0.92 5.76
N LEU A 26 7.94 -0.22 5.09
CA LEU A 26 6.63 -0.80 4.74
C LEU A 26 6.78 -1.95 3.75
N GLN A 27 5.84 -2.86 3.76
CA GLN A 27 5.83 -4.03 2.89
C GLN A 27 4.64 -3.98 1.94
N GLU A 28 4.90 -4.24 0.66
CA GLU A 28 3.85 -4.34 -0.37
C GLU A 28 3.01 -5.59 -0.14
N MET A 29 1.72 -5.40 0.12
CA MET A 29 0.76 -6.47 0.40
C MET A 29 0.05 -6.93 -0.87
N TYR A 30 -0.44 -5.97 -1.65
CA TYR A 30 -1.13 -6.25 -2.90
C TYR A 30 -1.06 -5.08 -3.86
N ARG A 31 -1.05 -5.42 -5.15
CA ARG A 31 -1.00 -4.48 -6.26
C ARG A 31 -2.12 -4.81 -7.23
N THR A 32 -2.75 -3.78 -7.77
CA THR A 32 -3.74 -3.93 -8.84
C THR A 32 -3.50 -2.86 -9.89
N GLU A 33 -3.35 -3.31 -11.13
CA GLU A 33 -3.15 -2.45 -12.28
C GLU A 33 -4.41 -2.46 -13.13
N ASN A 34 -4.87 -1.28 -13.54
CA ASN A 34 -6.02 -1.13 -14.41
C ASN A 34 -5.63 -0.26 -15.60
N GLU A 35 -5.27 -0.91 -16.70
CA GLU A 35 -4.86 -0.22 -17.94
C GLU A 35 -5.99 0.64 -18.52
N ARG A 36 -7.23 0.14 -18.49
CA ARG A 36 -8.41 0.88 -18.99
C ARG A 36 -8.67 2.15 -18.18
N GLY A 37 -8.54 2.05 -16.86
CA GLY A 37 -8.68 3.15 -15.92
C GLY A 37 -7.42 4.02 -15.81
N ARG A 38 -6.30 3.57 -16.37
CA ARG A 38 -4.98 4.21 -16.30
C ARG A 38 -4.52 4.52 -14.87
N PHE A 39 -4.68 3.55 -13.97
CA PHE A 39 -4.21 3.67 -12.60
C PHE A 39 -3.61 2.36 -12.08
N THR A 40 -2.77 2.51 -11.06
CA THR A 40 -2.18 1.42 -10.29
C THR A 40 -2.44 1.70 -8.82
N LEU A 41 -2.98 0.71 -8.09
CA LEU A 41 -3.13 0.74 -6.64
C LEU A 41 -2.08 -0.16 -6.02
N VAL A 42 -1.41 0.31 -4.97
CA VAL A 42 -0.44 -0.49 -4.22
C VAL A 42 -0.71 -0.32 -2.74
N PHE A 43 -1.00 -1.42 -2.06
CA PHE A 43 -1.33 -1.41 -0.66
C PHE A 43 -0.14 -1.87 0.18
N LEU A 44 0.20 -1.07 1.19
CA LEU A 44 1.38 -1.26 2.03
C LEU A 44 0.97 -1.46 3.49
N ALA A 45 1.65 -2.38 4.18
CA ALA A 45 1.50 -2.60 5.62
C ALA A 45 2.81 -2.32 6.36
N ALA A 46 2.71 -1.92 7.63
CA ALA A 46 3.86 -1.94 8.52
C ALA A 46 4.30 -3.39 8.78
N PRO A 47 5.60 -3.67 9.05
CA PRO A 47 6.10 -5.02 9.28
C PRO A 47 5.34 -5.81 10.35
N GLU A 48 4.95 -5.13 11.43
CA GLU A 48 4.22 -5.74 12.55
C GLU A 48 2.76 -6.05 12.21
N ASP A 49 2.20 -5.40 11.18
CA ASP A 49 0.81 -5.54 10.75
C ASP A 49 0.63 -6.51 9.57
N VAL A 50 1.71 -7.09 9.02
CA VAL A 50 1.66 -7.93 7.80
C VAL A 50 0.70 -9.10 7.94
N GLU A 51 0.74 -9.84 9.05
CA GLU A 51 -0.15 -10.99 9.24
C GLU A 51 -1.61 -10.56 9.37
N LEU A 52 -1.86 -9.45 10.06
CA LEU A 52 -3.19 -8.87 10.18
C LEU A 52 -3.71 -8.36 8.83
N ALA A 53 -2.85 -7.74 8.03
CA ALA A 53 -3.14 -7.25 6.70
C ALA A 53 -3.50 -8.39 5.72
N LYS A 54 -2.83 -9.53 5.82
CA LYS A 54 -3.17 -10.73 5.02
C LYS A 54 -4.56 -11.25 5.34
N GLU A 55 -4.92 -11.35 6.63
CA GLU A 55 -6.21 -11.88 7.06
C GLU A 55 -7.35 -10.89 6.78
N ARG A 56 -7.15 -9.60 7.09
CA ARG A 56 -8.23 -8.62 7.22
C ARG A 56 -8.17 -7.47 6.21
N LYS A 57 -7.13 -7.41 5.38
CA LYS A 57 -6.87 -6.31 4.43
C LYS A 57 -6.89 -4.92 5.08
N ALA A 58 -6.44 -4.81 6.32
CA ALA A 58 -6.30 -3.56 7.08
C ALA A 58 -5.47 -3.79 8.36
N PRO A 59 -4.73 -2.80 8.89
CA PRO A 59 -4.58 -1.43 8.40
C PRO A 59 -3.57 -1.30 7.25
N LEU A 60 -3.82 -0.40 6.28
CA LEU A 60 -2.97 -0.25 5.09
C LEU A 60 -2.80 1.21 4.64
N VAL A 61 -1.73 1.47 3.89
CA VAL A 61 -1.57 2.66 3.05
C VAL A 61 -1.83 2.28 1.60
N GLU A 62 -2.67 3.02 0.89
CA GLU A 62 -3.00 2.83 -0.53
C GLU A 62 -2.40 3.94 -1.41
#